data_AF-A0A6S7ANC2-F1
#
_entry.id   AF-A0A6S7ANC2-F1
#
_cell.length_a   1.000
_cell.length_b   1.000
_cell.length_c   1.000
_cell.angle_alpha   90.00
_cell.angle_beta   90.00
_cell.angle_gamma   90.00
#
_symmetry.space_group_name_H-M   'P 1'
#
loop_
_entity.id
_entity.type
_entity.pdbx_description
1 polymer ?
#
loop_
_entity_poly.entity_id
_entity_poly.type
_entity_poly.pdbx_seq_one_letter_code
_entity_poly.pdbx_strand_id
1 'polypeptide(L)'
;MPPAGASRPSATCYPHAMTPHPLRGILAAIAVMAAAPAAHAWTRISCDLSGTASTPAVQMRQYRTDGTELSQTTFKLKVKSADIPDGARADTDCTEFVDREIDVSLDNTPPGQIRKGRPITLRYRYDESLGQSLATKFELVR
;
A
#
# COMPACT_ATOMS: atom_id res chain seq x y z
N MET A 1 1.36 72.61 -36.63
CA MET A 1 0.33 73.33 -37.43
C MET A 1 0.80 73.33 -38.90
N PRO A 2 -0.10 73.23 -39.89
CA PRO A 2 -0.33 72.12 -40.85
C PRO A 2 0.40 72.37 -42.22
N PRO A 3 0.23 71.64 -43.38
CA PRO A 3 -0.96 70.89 -43.81
C PRO A 3 -0.80 69.56 -44.57
N ALA A 4 -1.99 68.98 -44.79
CA ALA A 4 -2.35 67.82 -45.58
C ALA A 4 -2.14 68.00 -47.09
N GLY A 5 -2.04 66.89 -47.83
CA GLY A 5 -2.28 66.88 -49.28
C GLY A 5 -1.68 65.72 -50.07
N ALA A 6 -2.50 64.67 -50.26
CA ALA A 6 -2.67 63.85 -51.48
C ALA A 6 -1.47 63.13 -52.17
N SER A 7 -1.62 61.80 -52.38
CA SER A 7 -1.77 61.12 -53.69
C SER A 7 -1.19 59.68 -53.72
N ARG A 8 -2.03 58.69 -54.09
CA ARG A 8 -1.70 57.31 -54.53
C ARG A 8 -1.00 57.37 -55.93
N PRO A 9 -0.51 56.27 -56.58
CA PRO A 9 -0.54 54.82 -56.32
C PRO A 9 0.89 54.18 -56.42
N SER A 10 1.18 52.91 -56.15
CA SER A 10 0.93 51.76 -57.03
C SER A 10 1.53 50.53 -56.39
N ALA A 11 0.77 49.44 -56.40
CA ALA A 11 1.27 48.10 -56.17
C ALA A 11 2.23 47.70 -57.30
N THR A 12 3.31 47.03 -56.96
CA THR A 12 3.97 46.11 -57.90
C THR A 12 4.32 44.85 -57.12
N CYS A 13 3.53 43.81 -57.39
CA CYS A 13 3.79 42.45 -57.00
C CYS A 13 5.12 41.98 -57.61
N TYR A 14 5.99 41.39 -56.79
CA TYR A 14 6.98 40.44 -57.29
C TYR A 14 6.63 39.04 -56.76
N PRO A 15 6.35 38.07 -57.65
CA PRO A 15 6.11 36.69 -57.27
C PRO A 15 7.47 36.00 -57.16
N HIS A 16 7.83 35.55 -55.96
CA HIS A 16 8.87 34.52 -55.83
C HIS A 16 8.23 33.19 -55.50
N ALA A 17 8.04 32.44 -56.59
CA ALA A 17 8.12 31.00 -56.74
C ALA A 17 7.97 30.17 -55.45
N MET A 18 6.79 29.56 -55.31
CA MET A 18 6.59 28.36 -54.49
C MET A 18 7.38 27.20 -55.09
N THR A 19 8.44 26.76 -54.42
CA THR A 19 9.00 25.42 -54.60
C THR A 19 8.14 24.42 -53.81
N PRO A 20 7.46 23.46 -54.47
CA PRO A 20 6.76 22.38 -53.79
C PRO A 20 7.77 21.28 -53.45
N HIS A 21 7.85 20.88 -52.18
CA HIS A 21 8.57 19.67 -51.80
C HIS A 21 7.66 18.77 -50.95
N PRO A 22 7.75 17.45 -51.19
CA PRO A 22 6.63 16.52 -51.08
C PRO A 22 6.29 16.16 -49.63
N LEU A 23 5.00 15.95 -49.41
CA LEU A 23 4.44 15.18 -48.31
C LEU A 23 5.25 13.90 -48.10
N ARG A 24 6.09 13.89 -47.05
CA ARG A 24 6.59 12.68 -46.42
C ARG A 24 5.99 12.63 -45.02
N GLY A 25 4.93 11.84 -44.91
CA GLY A 25 4.41 11.44 -43.62
C GLY A 25 5.48 10.66 -42.85
N ILE A 26 5.65 11.02 -41.59
CA ILE A 26 6.00 10.06 -40.54
C ILE A 26 5.03 10.34 -39.39
N LEU A 27 3.99 9.51 -39.36
CA LEU A 27 3.18 9.27 -38.18
C LEU A 27 4.04 8.65 -37.07
N ALA A 28 3.60 8.88 -35.84
CA ALA A 28 3.93 8.15 -34.62
C ALA A 28 5.27 8.48 -33.94
N ALA A 29 5.18 9.37 -32.96
CA ALA A 29 5.78 9.10 -31.66
C ALA A 29 4.65 9.12 -30.62
N ILE A 30 3.95 7.99 -30.48
CA ILE A 30 3.24 7.71 -29.23
C ILE A 30 4.36 7.52 -28.21
N ALA A 31 4.72 8.59 -27.51
CA ALA A 31 5.40 8.44 -26.24
C ALA A 31 4.38 7.73 -25.35
N VAL A 32 4.47 6.40 -25.33
CA VAL A 32 3.96 5.62 -24.21
C VAL A 32 4.72 6.19 -23.03
N MET A 33 4.11 7.16 -22.34
CA MET A 33 4.41 7.32 -20.93
C MET A 33 4.24 5.91 -20.41
N ALA A 34 5.37 5.29 -20.08
CA ALA A 34 5.35 4.13 -19.25
C ALA A 34 4.45 4.56 -18.09
N ALA A 35 3.25 4.02 -18.06
CA ALA A 35 2.74 3.51 -16.82
C ALA A 35 3.84 2.55 -16.36
N ALA A 36 4.90 3.10 -15.75
CA ALA A 36 5.44 2.48 -14.57
C ALA A 36 4.17 2.12 -13.84
N PRO A 37 3.85 0.81 -13.67
CA PRO A 37 2.81 0.51 -12.71
C PRO A 37 3.22 1.36 -11.52
N ALA A 38 2.31 2.22 -11.04
CA ALA A 38 2.48 2.78 -9.71
C ALA A 38 2.97 1.57 -8.94
N ALA A 39 4.25 1.59 -8.54
CA ALA A 39 4.79 0.51 -7.78
C ALA A 39 3.92 0.66 -6.56
N HIS A 40 2.85 -0.13 -6.51
CA HIS A 40 2.04 -0.33 -5.35
C HIS A 40 3.11 -0.90 -4.44
N ALA A 41 3.76 0.01 -3.71
CA ALA A 41 4.67 -0.29 -2.66
C ALA A 41 3.74 -0.93 -1.66
N TRP A 42 3.49 -2.22 -1.88
CA TRP A 42 2.70 -3.05 -1.02
C TRP A 42 3.38 -2.94 0.33
N THR A 43 2.77 -2.14 1.19
CA THR A 43 3.25 -1.83 2.53
C THR A 43 3.17 -3.15 3.26
N ARG A 44 4.31 -3.85 3.28
CA ARG A 44 4.41 -5.14 3.95
C ARG A 44 5.01 -4.86 5.31
N ILE A 45 4.18 -4.59 6.29
CA ILE A 45 4.66 -4.35 7.65
C ILE A 45 4.84 -5.70 8.32
N SER A 46 6.00 -5.95 8.90
CA SER A 46 6.23 -7.10 9.78
C SER A 46 6.84 -6.60 11.08
N CYS A 47 6.15 -6.80 12.19
CA CYS A 47 6.62 -6.42 13.52
C CYS A 47 6.48 -7.60 14.49
N ASP A 48 7.52 -7.92 15.23
CA ASP A 48 7.46 -8.85 16.34
C ASP A 48 7.06 -8.09 17.60
N LEU A 49 5.83 -8.33 18.06
CA LEU A 49 5.21 -7.72 19.22
C LEU A 49 5.37 -8.65 20.43
N SER A 50 6.14 -8.22 21.42
CA SER A 50 6.31 -8.94 22.69
C SER A 50 5.49 -8.26 23.78
N GLY A 51 4.66 -9.00 24.49
CA GLY A 51 3.74 -8.42 25.46
C GLY A 51 3.14 -9.42 26.42
N THR A 52 2.10 -9.00 27.13
CA THR A 52 1.31 -9.87 28.03
C THR A 52 -0.15 -9.83 27.66
N ALA A 53 -0.83 -10.98 27.64
CA ALA A 53 -2.28 -11.01 27.40
C ALA A 53 -3.02 -10.31 28.56
N SER A 54 -3.73 -9.22 28.27
CA SER A 54 -4.47 -8.45 29.28
C SER A 54 -5.85 -9.05 29.56
N THR A 55 -6.46 -9.69 28.58
CA THR A 55 -7.73 -10.42 28.72
C THR A 55 -7.52 -11.95 28.61
N PRO A 56 -8.43 -12.75 29.19
CA PRO A 56 -8.45 -14.19 28.91
C PRO A 56 -8.75 -14.42 27.43
N ALA A 57 -8.10 -15.43 26.85
CA ALA A 57 -8.33 -15.79 25.46
C ALA A 57 -9.69 -16.46 25.29
N VAL A 58 -10.45 -15.98 24.30
CA VAL A 58 -11.73 -16.53 23.89
C VAL A 58 -11.50 -17.33 22.61
N GLN A 59 -11.81 -18.61 22.65
CA GLN A 59 -11.67 -19.47 21.48
C GLN A 59 -13.05 -19.72 20.87
N MET A 60 -13.21 -19.32 19.62
CA MET A 60 -14.35 -19.63 18.77
C MET A 60 -13.98 -20.79 17.85
N ARG A 61 -14.89 -21.74 17.69
CA ARG A 61 -14.78 -22.82 16.70
C ARG A 61 -15.96 -22.71 15.76
N GLN A 62 -15.67 -22.70 14.46
CA GLN A 62 -16.64 -22.70 13.40
C GLN A 62 -16.36 -23.88 12.48
N TYR A 63 -17.40 -24.49 11.96
CA TYR A 63 -17.26 -25.53 10.94
C TYR A 63 -17.78 -24.94 9.64
N ARG A 64 -16.94 -24.94 8.61
CA ARG A 64 -17.36 -24.58 7.27
C ARG A 64 -18.20 -25.72 6.68
N THR A 65 -18.98 -25.42 5.65
CA THR A 65 -19.87 -26.38 4.95
C THR A 65 -19.15 -27.57 4.33
N ASP A 66 -17.84 -27.46 4.11
CA ASP A 66 -16.94 -28.52 3.66
C ASP A 66 -16.43 -29.43 4.81
N GLY A 67 -16.85 -29.17 6.06
CA GLY A 67 -16.40 -29.89 7.26
C GLY A 67 -15.06 -29.39 7.82
N THR A 68 -14.43 -28.37 7.22
CA THR A 68 -13.20 -27.79 7.74
C THR A 68 -13.47 -27.07 9.06
N GLU A 69 -12.77 -27.46 10.13
CA GLU A 69 -12.79 -26.74 11.40
C GLU A 69 -11.91 -25.48 11.30
N LEU A 70 -12.53 -24.33 11.55
CA LEU A 70 -11.89 -23.04 11.72
C LEU A 70 -11.91 -22.71 13.21
N SER A 71 -10.74 -22.75 13.85
CA SER A 71 -10.61 -22.24 15.22
C SER A 71 -9.98 -20.86 15.21
N GLN A 72 -10.63 -19.89 15.84
CA GLN A 72 -10.14 -18.52 15.98
C GLN A 72 -10.05 -18.19 17.47
N THR A 73 -8.89 -17.73 17.91
CA THR A 73 -8.65 -17.32 19.30
C THR A 73 -8.46 -15.83 19.36
N THR A 74 -9.31 -15.14 20.10
CA THR A 74 -9.26 -13.69 20.27
C THR A 74 -8.90 -13.31 21.70
N PHE A 75 -8.03 -12.31 21.85
CA PHE A 75 -7.62 -11.76 23.13
C PHE A 75 -7.00 -10.37 22.94
N LYS A 76 -6.79 -9.66 24.04
CA LYS A 76 -6.09 -8.39 24.05
C LYS A 76 -4.65 -8.58 24.50
N LEU A 77 -3.71 -8.04 23.73
CA LEU A 77 -2.29 -8.03 24.07
C LEU A 77 -1.90 -6.62 24.52
N LYS A 78 -1.33 -6.51 25.71
CA LYS A 78 -0.58 -5.33 26.13
C LYS A 78 0.86 -5.46 25.65
N VAL A 79 1.23 -4.69 24.63
CA VAL A 79 2.55 -4.73 24.00
C VAL A 79 3.57 -4.04 24.91
N LYS A 80 4.71 -4.69 25.13
CA LYS A 80 5.82 -4.20 25.94
C LYS A 80 7.06 -3.86 25.12
N SER A 81 7.34 -4.63 24.07
CA SER A 81 8.31 -4.27 23.04
C SER A 81 7.76 -4.64 21.67
N ALA A 82 8.25 -3.94 20.66
CA ALA A 82 7.93 -4.17 19.28
C ALA A 82 9.20 -3.99 18.47
N ASP A 83 9.58 -5.02 17.73
CA ASP A 83 10.84 -5.09 17.03
C ASP A 83 10.61 -5.47 15.55
N ILE A 84 11.46 -5.01 14.65
CA ILE A 84 11.40 -5.43 13.24
C ILE A 84 12.20 -6.72 13.10
N PRO A 85 11.61 -7.84 12.65
CA PRO A 85 12.34 -9.09 12.50
C PRO A 85 13.45 -8.98 11.44
N ASP A 86 14.56 -9.67 11.68
CA ASP A 86 15.73 -9.68 10.78
C ASP A 86 15.34 -10.06 9.34
N GLY A 87 15.72 -9.20 8.39
CA GLY A 87 15.45 -9.39 6.96
C GLY A 87 14.03 -9.01 6.51
N ALA A 88 13.16 -8.56 7.40
CA ALA A 88 11.89 -7.93 7.03
C ALA A 88 12.06 -6.43 6.79
N ARG A 89 11.31 -5.88 5.82
CA ARG A 89 11.05 -4.45 5.77
C ARG A 89 9.79 -4.18 6.58
N ALA A 90 9.83 -3.14 7.40
CA ALA A 90 8.65 -2.49 7.90
C ALA A 90 8.71 -1.07 7.34
N ASP A 91 7.76 -0.73 6.48
CA ASP A 91 7.65 0.64 5.95
C ASP A 91 7.14 1.62 7.03
N THR A 92 6.67 1.09 8.17
CA THR A 92 6.18 1.81 9.35
C THR A 92 6.98 1.46 10.60
N ASP A 93 7.15 2.43 11.50
CA ASP A 93 7.85 2.25 12.78
C ASP A 93 7.03 1.36 13.74
N CYS A 94 7.55 0.17 14.04
CA CYS A 94 6.90 -0.77 14.96
C CYS A 94 6.80 -0.25 16.40
N THR A 95 7.57 0.77 16.79
CA THR A 95 7.51 1.35 18.14
C THR A 95 6.15 1.98 18.45
N GLU A 96 5.34 2.30 17.43
CA GLU A 96 3.97 2.80 17.63
C GLU A 96 3.09 1.82 18.40
N PHE A 97 3.41 0.53 18.38
CA PHE A 97 2.67 -0.51 19.07
C PHE A 97 3.04 -0.61 20.55
N VAL A 98 4.19 -0.09 20.97
CA VAL A 98 4.67 -0.16 22.36
C VAL A 98 3.72 0.59 23.29
N ASP A 99 3.47 0.01 24.47
CA ASP A 99 2.52 0.50 25.47
C ASP A 99 1.04 0.58 25.02
N ARG A 100 0.71 0.07 23.83
CA ARG A 100 -0.67 -0.06 23.36
C ARG A 100 -1.28 -1.40 23.75
N GLU A 101 -2.59 -1.36 23.93
CA GLU A 101 -3.41 -2.57 24.00
C GLU A 101 -4.04 -2.81 22.62
N ILE A 102 -3.78 -3.97 22.04
CA ILE A 102 -4.28 -4.35 20.72
C ILE A 102 -5.17 -5.59 20.81
N ASP A 103 -6.21 -5.60 20.00
CA ASP A 103 -7.04 -6.79 19.81
C ASP A 103 -6.34 -7.75 18.83
N VAL A 104 -6.02 -8.94 19.32
CA VAL A 104 -5.33 -9.99 18.59
C VAL A 104 -6.32 -11.07 18.23
N SER A 105 -6.27 -11.52 16.99
CA SER A 105 -6.95 -12.71 16.50
C SER A 105 -5.95 -13.68 15.91
N LEU A 106 -5.88 -14.89 16.46
CA LEU A 106 -5.04 -15.98 15.97
C LEU A 106 -5.88 -17.11 15.40
N ASP A 107 -5.47 -17.62 14.25
CA ASP A 107 -6.09 -18.80 13.63
C ASP A 107 -5.44 -20.09 14.14
N ASN A 108 -6.26 -21.14 14.28
CA ASN A 108 -5.87 -22.52 14.59
C ASN A 108 -4.96 -22.67 15.82
N THR A 109 -5.18 -21.85 16.85
CA THR A 109 -4.40 -21.90 18.09
C THR A 109 -4.89 -23.01 19.03
N PRO A 110 -3.99 -23.86 19.57
CA PRO A 110 -4.35 -24.85 20.59
C PRO A 110 -5.01 -24.25 21.83
N PRO A 111 -6.05 -24.90 22.39
CA PRO A 111 -6.70 -24.44 23.61
C PRO A 111 -5.70 -24.35 24.77
N GLY A 112 -5.81 -23.27 25.55
CA GLY A 112 -5.01 -23.08 26.77
C GLY A 112 -3.56 -22.63 26.54
N GLN A 113 -3.13 -22.42 25.29
CA GLN A 113 -1.81 -21.86 24.95
C GLN A 113 -1.72 -20.37 25.34
N ILE A 114 -2.80 -19.62 25.14
CA ILE A 114 -2.90 -18.21 25.52
C ILE A 114 -3.61 -18.11 26.87
N ARG A 115 -2.95 -17.48 27.85
CA ARG A 115 -3.52 -17.25 29.18
C ARG A 115 -3.28 -15.81 29.61
N LYS A 116 -4.26 -15.23 30.29
CA LYS A 116 -4.14 -13.89 30.87
C LYS A 116 -2.89 -13.80 31.75
N GLY A 117 -2.14 -12.71 31.61
CA GLY A 117 -0.93 -12.42 32.39
C GLY A 117 0.31 -13.20 31.94
N ARG A 118 0.22 -14.11 30.97
CA ARG A 118 1.40 -14.78 30.40
C ARG A 118 2.09 -13.89 29.37
N PRO A 119 3.44 -13.86 29.36
CA PRO A 119 4.18 -13.22 28.29
C PRO A 119 4.02 -14.03 27.00
N ILE A 120 3.78 -13.34 25.90
CA ILE A 120 3.58 -13.90 24.57
C ILE A 120 4.28 -12.98 23.57
N THR A 121 4.92 -13.59 22.58
CA THR A 121 5.47 -12.89 21.41
C THR A 121 4.67 -13.27 20.18
N LEU A 122 4.24 -12.27 19.42
CA LEU A 122 3.45 -12.41 18.22
C LEU A 122 4.13 -11.71 17.07
N ARG A 123 3.99 -12.24 15.86
CA ARG A 123 4.37 -11.54 14.65
C ARG A 123 3.13 -10.92 14.02
N TYR A 124 3.09 -9.60 14.04
CA TYR A 124 2.14 -8.78 13.30
C TYR A 124 2.60 -8.68 11.85
N ARG A 125 1.70 -8.96 10.91
CA ARG A 125 1.92 -8.82 9.48
C ARG A 125 0.79 -8.01 8.89
N TYR A 126 1.14 -6.95 8.17
CA TYR A 126 0.22 -6.18 7.36
C TYR A 126 0.57 -6.38 5.87
N ASP A 127 -0.39 -6.74 5.04
CA ASP A 127 -0.23 -6.87 3.59
C ASP A 127 -1.43 -6.23 2.88
N GLU A 128 -1.24 -5.01 2.38
CA GLU A 128 -2.29 -4.26 1.70
C GLU A 128 -2.79 -4.93 0.41
N SER A 129 -2.02 -5.85 -0.18
CA SER A 129 -2.37 -6.51 -1.45
C SER A 129 -3.50 -7.54 -1.30
N LEU A 130 -3.78 -7.98 -0.06
CA LEU A 130 -4.81 -8.98 0.23
C LEU A 130 -6.21 -8.37 0.44
N GLY A 131 -6.34 -7.04 0.31
CA GLY A 131 -7.57 -6.30 0.59
C GLY A 131 -7.75 -6.02 2.09
N GLN A 132 -8.46 -4.94 2.42
CA GLN A 132 -8.53 -4.38 3.78
C GLN A 132 -8.89 -5.40 4.88
N SER A 133 -9.74 -6.38 4.57
CA SER A 133 -10.23 -7.37 5.54
C SER A 133 -9.23 -8.50 5.85
N LEU A 134 -8.25 -8.75 4.98
CA LEU A 134 -7.22 -9.81 5.13
C LEU A 134 -5.82 -9.23 5.32
N ALA A 135 -5.71 -7.91 5.31
CA ALA A 135 -4.43 -7.24 5.37
C ALA A 135 -3.71 -7.52 6.68
N THR A 136 -4.43 -7.69 7.80
CA THR A 136 -3.85 -7.87 9.12
C THR A 136 -3.81 -9.34 9.55
N LYS A 137 -2.62 -9.87 9.85
CA LYS A 137 -2.43 -11.21 10.40
C LYS A 137 -1.54 -11.20 11.62
N PHE A 138 -1.91 -12.03 12.59
CA PHE A 138 -1.09 -12.31 13.77
C PHE A 138 -0.69 -13.77 13.77
N GLU A 139 0.60 -14.02 13.97
CA GLU A 139 1.17 -15.36 14.06
C GLU A 139 1.86 -15.51 15.41
N LEU A 140 1.76 -16.69 16.04
CA LEU A 140 2.51 -16.95 17.26
C LEU A 140 3.98 -17.20 16.92
N VAL A 141 4.89 -16.43 17.51
CA VAL A 141 6.33 -16.71 17.43
C VAL A 141 6.62 -17.75 18.51
N ARG A 142 7.06 -18.95 18.09
CA ARG A 142 7.36 -20.07 18.99
C ARG A 142 8.77 -20.00 19.54
#